data_AF-A0A1R1A3S6-F1
#
_entry.id   AF-A0A1R1A3S6-F1
#
_cell.length_a   1.000
_cell.length_b   1.000
_cell.length_c   1.000
_cell.angle_alpha   90.00
_cell.angle_beta   90.00
_cell.angle_gamma   90.00
#
_symmetry.space_group_name_H-M   'P 1'
#
loop_
_entity.id
_entity.type
_entity.pdbx_description
1 polymer ?
#
loop_
_entity_poly.entity_id
_entity_poly.type
_entity_poly.pdbx_seq_one_letter_code
_entity_poly.pdbx_strand_id
1 'polypeptide(L)' 'MSTTLSGDLIALLGKEVFVMTNGFGQLAVIGRLDQVGNDFILVSFDQDRFLYELRIFYANIIYVHENPAAS' A
#
# COMPACT_ATOMS: atom_id res chain seq x y z
N MET A 1 -20.58 11.05 5.88
CA MET A 1 -20.12 9.67 6.14
C MET A 1 -18.63 9.75 6.41
N SER A 2 -18.17 9.31 7.57
CA SER A 2 -16.72 9.19 7.84
C SER A 2 -16.28 7.91 7.17
N THR A 3 -15.50 7.99 6.10
CA THR A 3 -14.81 6.80 5.60
C THR A 3 -13.68 6.48 6.57
N THR A 4 -13.50 5.20 6.88
CA THR A 4 -12.28 4.76 7.57
C THR A 4 -11.20 4.58 6.51
N LEU A 5 -9.93 4.85 6.85
CA LEU A 5 -8.81 4.62 5.93
C LEU A 5 -8.85 3.21 5.33
N SER A 6 -9.22 2.20 6.13
CA SER A 6 -9.42 0.83 5.64
C SER A 6 -10.53 0.72 4.59
N GLY A 7 -11.66 1.41 4.77
CA GLY A 7 -12.76 1.44 3.81
C GLY A 7 -12.37 2.01 2.45
N ASP A 8 -11.59 3.10 2.45
CA ASP A 8 -11.11 3.74 1.22
C ASP A 8 -10.08 2.86 0.48
N LEU A 9 -9.25 2.13 1.23
CA LEU A 9 -8.23 1.23 0.68
C LEU A 9 -8.80 -0.07 0.09
N ILE A 10 -9.95 -0.55 0.59
CA ILE A 10 -10.59 -1.77 0.04
C ILE A 10 -10.88 -1.63 -1.46
N ALA A 11 -11.23 -0.42 -1.92
CA ALA A 11 -11.48 -0.16 -3.35
C ALA A 11 -10.22 -0.29 -4.23
N LEU A 12 -9.03 -0.28 -3.63
CA LEU A 12 -7.74 -0.40 -4.31
C LEU A 12 -7.18 -1.83 -4.28
N LEU A 13 -7.87 -2.79 -3.65
CA LEU A 13 -7.40 -4.18 -3.59
C LEU A 13 -7.16 -4.77 -4.99
N GLY A 14 -6.01 -5.41 -5.16
CA GLY A 14 -5.54 -5.99 -6.42
C GLY A 14 -4.98 -4.99 -7.41
N LYS A 15 -5.05 -3.68 -7.13
CA LYS A 15 -4.49 -2.63 -7.99
C LYS A 15 -3.05 -2.31 -7.60
N GLU A 16 -2.31 -1.75 -8.54
CA GLU A 16 -1.03 -1.13 -8.23
C GLU A 16 -1.25 0.20 -7.51
N VAL A 17 -0.55 0.38 -6.39
CA VAL A 17 -0.62 1.55 -5.53
C VAL A 17 0.77 2.11 -5.28
N PHE A 18 0.82 3.43 -5.12
CA PHE A 18 1.95 4.11 -4.52
C PHE A 18 1.65 4.34 -3.04
N VAL A 19 2.56 3.93 -2.17
CA VAL A 19 2.47 4.14 -0.72
C VAL A 19 3.66 4.95 -0.25
N MET A 20 3.38 6.09 0.37
CA MET A 20 4.38 6.84 1.14
C MET A 20 4.23 6.47 2.61
N THR A 21 5.30 5.98 3.22
CA THR A 21 5.36 5.63 4.65
C THR A 21 6.48 6.39 5.34
N ASN A 22 6.28 6.79 6.59
CA ASN A 22 7.35 7.32 7.45
C ASN A 22 8.07 6.21 8.23
N GLY A 23 7.58 4.98 8.16
CA GLY A 23 8.28 3.80 8.66
C GLY A 23 9.59 3.61 7.90
N PHE A 24 10.66 3.25 8.59
CA PHE A 24 11.98 2.97 8.00
C PHE A 24 12.71 4.18 7.39
N GLY A 25 12.53 5.39 7.95
CA GLY A 25 13.28 6.57 7.51
C GLY A 25 12.72 7.22 6.25
N GLN A 26 11.40 7.16 6.08
CA GLN A 26 10.64 7.61 4.91
C GLN A 26 10.92 6.79 3.65
N LEU A 27 9.96 5.94 3.28
CA LEU A 27 10.06 5.02 2.16
C LEU A 27 8.85 5.21 1.23
N ALA A 28 9.10 5.22 -0.07
CA ALA A 28 8.08 5.13 -1.11
C ALA A 28 8.09 3.72 -1.70
N VAL A 29 6.92 3.09 -1.76
CA VAL A 29 6.75 1.75 -2.32
C VAL A 29 5.70 1.80 -3.42
N ILE A 30 6.05 1.28 -4.59
CA ILE A 30 5.11 1.02 -5.67
C ILE A 30 4.92 -0.49 -5.74
N GLY A 31 3.69 -0.96 -5.65
CA GLY A 31 3.38 -2.37 -5.70
C GLY A 31 1.88 -2.64 -5.69
N ARG A 32 1.50 -3.91 -5.81
CA ARG A 32 0.10 -4.34 -5.78
C ARG A 32 -0.41 -4.38 -4.34
N LEU A 33 -1.58 -3.79 -4.09
CA LEU A 33 -2.25 -3.88 -2.79
C LEU A 33 -2.95 -5.24 -2.66
N ASP A 34 -2.34 -6.15 -1.90
CA ASP A 34 -2.82 -7.54 -1.80
C ASP A 34 -3.77 -7.77 -0.64
N GLN A 35 -3.63 -6.98 0.43
CA GLN A 35 -4.47 -7.12 1.62
C GLN A 35 -4.70 -5.77 2.31
N VAL A 36 -5.93 -5.57 2.78
CA VAL A 36 -6.30 -4.53 3.74
C VAL A 36 -6.68 -5.24 5.03
N GLY A 37 -5.83 -5.15 6.04
CA GLY A 37 -6.07 -5.69 7.38
C GLY A 37 -6.84 -4.72 8.27
N ASN A 38 -6.91 -5.01 9.56
CA ASN A 38 -7.54 -4.10 10.52
C ASN A 38 -6.67 -2.88 10.86
N ASP A 39 -5.35 -3.04 10.84
CA ASP A 39 -4.34 -2.04 11.25
C ASP A 39 -3.17 -1.92 10.27
N PHE A 40 -3.22 -2.64 9.15
CA PHE A 40 -2.14 -2.67 8.15
C PHE A 40 -2.67 -2.81 6.72
N ILE A 41 -1.80 -2.53 5.75
CA ILE A 41 -1.89 -3.01 4.37
C ILE A 41 -0.71 -3.94 4.03
N LEU A 42 -0.93 -4.87 3.11
CA LEU A 42 0.13 -5.67 2.49
C LEU A 42 0.30 -5.21 1.05
N VAL A 43 1.53 -4.79 0.71
CA VAL A 43 1.89 -4.38 -0.64
C VAL A 43 2.96 -5.32 -1.17
N SER A 44 2.72 -5.89 -2.34
CA SER A 44 3.62 -6.84 -2.99
C SER A 44 4.27 -6.20 -4.21
N PHE A 45 5.57 -6.36 -4.39
CA PHE A 45 6.31 -5.77 -5.51
C PHE A 45 7.47 -6.66 -5.94
N ASP A 46 7.74 -6.66 -7.25
CA ASP A 46 8.88 -7.38 -7.82
C ASP A 46 10.13 -6.50 -7.79
N GLN A 47 11.22 -7.03 -7.24
CA GLN A 47 12.53 -6.41 -7.28
C GLN A 47 13.59 -7.49 -7.55
N ASP A 48 14.50 -7.26 -8.48
CA ASP A 48 15.60 -8.18 -8.80
C ASP A 48 15.15 -9.64 -9.08
N ARG A 49 13.96 -9.82 -9.68
CA ARG A 49 13.31 -11.11 -9.99
C ARG A 49 12.79 -11.88 -8.77
N PHE A 50 12.67 -11.21 -7.62
CA PHE A 50 12.05 -11.75 -6.42
C PHE A 50 10.79 -10.97 -6.09
N LEU A 51 9.76 -11.69 -5.65
CA LEU A 51 8.56 -11.10 -5.10
C LEU A 51 8.81 -10.74 -3.63
N TYR A 52 8.69 -9.47 -3.31
CA TYR A 52 8.73 -8.97 -1.95
C TYR A 52 7.33 -8.59 -1.48
N GLU A 53 7.07 -8.80 -0.20
CA GLU A 53 5.84 -8.42 0.45
C GLU A 53 6.16 -7.50 1.63
N LEU A 54 5.58 -6.31 1.65
CA LEU A 54 5.76 -5.35 2.73
C LEU A 54 4.45 -5.13 3.47
N ARG A 55 4.48 -5.44 4.76
CA ARG A 55 3.40 -5.10 5.69
C ARG A 55 3.62 -3.69 6.22
N ILE A 56 2.67 -2.80 5.97
CA ILE A 56 2.73 -1.39 6.36
C ILE A 56 1.58 -1.08 7.32
N PHE A 57 1.90 -0.77 8.58
CA PHE A 57 0.91 -0.36 9.57
C PHE A 57 0.34 1.02 9.24
N TYR A 58 -0.97 1.22 9.48
CA TYR A 58 -1.64 2.50 9.21
C TYR A 58 -1.01 3.68 9.93
N ALA A 59 -0.46 3.46 11.13
CA ALA A 59 0.25 4.49 11.90
C ALA A 59 1.47 5.05 11.16
N ASN A 60 2.01 4.31 10.19
CA ASN A 60 3.19 4.70 9.43
C ASN A 60 2.85 5.24 8.03
N ILE A 61 1.60 5.13 7.59
CA ILE A 61 1.18 5.59 6.27
C ILE A 61 1.03 7.11 6.30
N ILE A 62 1.72 7.79 5.39
CA ILE A 62 1.50 9.21 5.13
C ILE A 62 0.35 9.37 4.13
N TYR A 63 0.42 8.66 2.99
CA TYR A 63 -0.67 8.59 2.02
C TYR A 63 -0.54 7.36 1.11
N VAL A 64 -1.66 6.99 0.47
CA VAL A 64 -1.76 5.93 -0.55
C VAL A 64 -2.58 6.46 -1.70
N HIS A 65 -2.17 6.15 -2.94
CA HIS A 65 -2.99 6.37 -4.13
C HIS A 65 -2.81 5.26 -5.14
N GLU A 66 -3.80 5.06 -6.01
CA GLU A 66 -3.67 4.21 -7.19
C GLU A 66 -2.53 4.72 -8.08
N ASN A 67 -1.67 3.83 -8.59
CA ASN A 67 -0.61 4.20 -9.51
C ASN A 67 -1.12 4.08 -10.96
N PRO A 68 -1.35 5.21 -11.68
CA PRO A 68 -1.90 5.18 -13.04
C PRO A 68 -0.91 4.69 -14.10
N ALA A 69 0.36 4.47 -13.76
CA ALA A 69 1.37 3.99 -14.71
C ALA A 69 1.22 2.50 -15.07
N ALA A 70 0.30 1.77 -14.43
CA ALA A 70 0.11 0.33 -14.58
C ALA A 70 -1.02 -0.07 -15.57
N SER A 71 -1.66 0.89 -16.24
CA SER A 71 -2.77 0.67 -17.19
C SER A 71 -2.37 0.88 -18.65
#